data_AF-A0A2X0KU15-F1
#
_entry.id   AF-A0A2X0KU15-F1
#
_cell.length_a   1.000
_cell.length_b   1.000
_cell.length_c   1.000
_cell.angle_alpha   90.00
_cell.angle_beta   90.00
_cell.angle_gamma   90.00
#
_symmetry.space_group_name_H-M   'P 1'
#
loop_
_entity.id
_entity.type
_entity.pdbx_description
1 polymer ?
#
loop_
_entity_poly.entity_id
_entity_poly.type
_entity_poly.pdbx_seq_one_letter_code
_entity_poly.pdbx_strand_id
1 'polypeptide(L)'
;MLQSAYPSGRADARWAVGDSTVVSLELLTVLGAGPLCWYLLYQLIKGDRARHYWLIVLSTAELYGGFMTFCPEWITGNQNLHTGNWLHFWVYLMFFNLIWVFIPLWIMYDSYGYIVHSLRDPAGYAAELTRTETVAKLKPRKSPTKKVQ
;
A
#
# COMPACT_ATOMS: atom_id res chain seq x y z
N MET A 1 -21.93 -26.37 -6.87
CA MET A 1 -23.05 -25.42 -6.59
C MET A 1 -22.58 -24.13 -5.90
N LEU A 2 -21.44 -24.12 -5.16
CA LEU A 2 -20.92 -22.91 -4.50
C LEU A 2 -20.06 -22.00 -5.41
N GLN A 3 -19.39 -22.54 -6.43
CA GLN A 3 -18.53 -21.74 -7.35
C GLN A 3 -19.30 -20.82 -8.32
N SER A 4 -20.61 -21.00 -8.50
CA SER A 4 -21.39 -20.19 -9.44
C SER A 4 -21.81 -18.82 -8.89
N ALA A 5 -21.79 -18.64 -7.56
CA ALA A 5 -22.32 -17.45 -6.88
C ALA A 5 -21.28 -16.33 -6.65
N TYR A 6 -19.98 -16.66 -6.59
CA TYR A 6 -18.92 -15.68 -6.31
C TYR A 6 -17.91 -15.63 -7.46
N PRO A 7 -17.82 -14.50 -8.20
CA PRO A 7 -16.86 -14.34 -9.29
C PRO A 7 -15.42 -14.61 -8.85
N SER A 8 -15.05 -14.19 -7.63
CA SER A 8 -13.71 -14.36 -7.04
C SER A 8 -13.35 -15.83 -6.80
N GLY A 9 -14.34 -16.68 -6.54
CA GLY A 9 -14.18 -18.12 -6.31
C GLY A 9 -13.87 -18.95 -7.57
N ARG A 10 -13.95 -18.33 -8.76
CA ARG A 10 -13.56 -18.95 -10.04
C ARG A 10 -12.07 -18.85 -10.30
N ALA A 11 -11.37 -17.90 -9.69
CA ALA A 11 -9.94 -17.72 -9.83
C ALA A 11 -9.16 -18.48 -8.74
N ASP A 12 -9.64 -18.40 -7.49
CA ASP A 12 -9.07 -19.11 -6.34
C ASP A 12 -10.22 -19.62 -5.46
N ALA A 13 -10.31 -20.95 -5.33
CA ALA A 13 -11.39 -21.63 -4.64
C ALA A 13 -11.46 -21.29 -3.14
N ARG A 14 -10.34 -20.87 -2.52
CA ARG A 14 -10.28 -20.48 -1.10
C ARG A 14 -11.15 -19.26 -0.79
N TRP A 15 -11.33 -18.37 -1.78
CA TRP A 15 -12.20 -17.20 -1.67
C TRP A 15 -13.68 -17.55 -1.72
N ALA A 16 -14.05 -18.68 -2.36
CA ALA A 16 -15.43 -19.18 -2.36
C ALA A 16 -15.81 -19.87 -1.05
N VAL A 17 -14.86 -20.49 -0.36
CA VAL A 17 -15.11 -21.20 0.91
C VAL A 17 -14.78 -20.37 2.14
N GLY A 18 -14.18 -19.18 1.97
CA GLY A 18 -13.79 -18.32 3.08
C GLY A 18 -12.75 -19.01 3.97
N ASP A 19 -11.64 -19.48 3.37
CA ASP A 19 -10.55 -20.11 4.12
C ASP A 19 -10.13 -19.23 5.30
N SER A 20 -9.93 -19.83 6.47
CA SER A 20 -9.66 -19.10 7.72
C SER A 20 -8.40 -18.25 7.63
N THR A 21 -7.42 -18.64 6.82
CA THR A 21 -6.19 -17.85 6.57
C THR A 21 -6.51 -16.59 5.77
N VAL A 22 -7.34 -16.72 4.73
CA VAL A 22 -7.77 -15.59 3.89
C VAL A 22 -8.65 -14.63 4.68
N VAL A 23 -9.63 -15.15 5.43
CA VAL A 23 -10.51 -14.33 6.27
C VAL A 23 -9.72 -13.60 7.37
N SER A 24 -8.72 -14.26 7.98
CA SER A 24 -7.88 -13.61 8.99
C SER A 24 -7.03 -12.47 8.41
N LEU A 25 -6.51 -12.65 7.18
CA LEU A 25 -5.79 -11.61 6.45
C LEU A 25 -6.69 -10.43 6.12
N GLU A 26 -7.89 -10.69 5.60
CA GLU A 26 -8.89 -9.65 5.27
C GLU A 26 -9.33 -8.85 6.52
N LEU A 27 -9.49 -9.51 7.67
CA LEU A 27 -9.78 -8.80 8.91
C LEU A 27 -8.64 -7.86 9.32
N LEU A 28 -7.39 -8.29 9.16
CA LEU A 28 -6.22 -7.48 9.46
C LEU A 28 -6.05 -6.30 8.49
N THR A 29 -6.33 -6.50 7.19
CA THR A 29 -6.28 -5.40 6.21
C THR A 29 -7.43 -4.42 6.42
N VAL A 30 -8.66 -4.90 6.65
CA VAL A 30 -9.82 -4.03 6.85
C VAL A 30 -9.74 -3.26 8.18
N LEU A 31 -9.42 -3.94 9.29
CA LEU A 31 -9.40 -3.31 10.61
C LEU A 31 -8.06 -2.69 10.99
N GLY A 32 -6.96 -3.12 10.36
CA GLY A 32 -5.62 -2.57 10.59
C GLY A 32 -5.22 -1.57 9.51
N ALA A 33 -5.06 -2.04 8.26
CA ALA A 33 -4.59 -1.19 7.17
C ALA A 33 -5.60 -0.09 6.80
N GLY A 34 -6.91 -0.36 6.85
CA GLY A 34 -7.96 0.62 6.58
C GLY A 34 -7.87 1.88 7.47
N PRO A 35 -7.94 1.74 8.81
CA PRO A 35 -7.76 2.87 9.72
C PRO A 35 -6.37 3.52 9.61
N LEU A 36 -5.32 2.73 9.36
CA LEU A 36 -3.96 3.25 9.19
C LEU A 36 -3.85 4.13 7.94
N CYS A 37 -4.51 3.77 6.83
CA CYS A 37 -4.61 4.59 5.63
C CYS A 37 -5.31 5.92 5.91
N TRP A 38 -6.39 5.92 6.68
CA TRP A 38 -7.08 7.15 7.08
C TRP A 38 -6.17 8.05 7.94
N TYR A 39 -5.44 7.46 8.87
CA TYR A 39 -4.47 8.17 9.70
C TYR A 39 -3.29 8.73 8.89
N LEU A 40 -2.80 7.98 7.90
CA LEU A 40 -1.78 8.45 6.96
C LEU A 40 -2.26 9.63 6.11
N LEU A 41 -3.49 9.59 5.62
CA LEU A 41 -4.10 10.70 4.88
C LEU A 41 -4.19 11.96 5.77
N TYR A 42 -4.58 11.79 7.03
CA TYR A 42 -4.62 12.88 7.99
C TYR A 42 -3.22 13.49 8.22
N GLN A 43 -2.18 12.67 8.38
CA GLN A 43 -0.80 13.14 8.50
C GLN A 43 -0.32 13.82 7.22
N LEU A 44 -0.72 13.33 6.05
CA LEU A 44 -0.38 13.94 4.77
C LEU A 44 -0.98 15.34 4.65
N ILE A 45 -2.24 15.54 5.05
CA ILE A 45 -2.91 16.85 5.07
C ILE A 45 -2.22 17.80 6.05
N LYS A 46 -1.81 17.29 7.22
CA LYS A 46 -1.05 18.07 8.22
C LYS A 46 0.39 18.37 7.81
N GLY A 47 0.90 17.72 6.77
CA GLY A 47 2.31 17.76 6.41
C GLY A 47 3.21 17.09 7.45
N ASP A 48 2.67 16.25 8.33
CA ASP A 48 3.45 15.57 9.36
C ASP A 48 4.43 14.59 8.71
N ARG A 49 5.68 14.69 9.14
CA ARG A 49 6.80 13.89 8.62
C ARG A 49 6.83 12.50 9.25
N ALA A 50 6.16 12.31 10.38
CA ALA A 50 5.97 10.98 11.00
C ALA A 50 5.22 10.00 10.07
N ARG A 51 4.56 10.50 9.01
CA ARG A 51 3.95 9.66 7.96
C ARG A 51 4.91 8.63 7.37
N HIS A 52 6.19 8.96 7.22
CA HIS A 52 7.18 8.06 6.59
C HIS A 52 7.41 6.78 7.40
N TYR A 53 7.34 6.87 8.73
CA TYR A 53 7.38 5.68 9.59
C TYR A 53 6.15 4.79 9.34
N TRP A 54 4.96 5.38 9.36
CA TRP A 54 3.71 4.64 9.17
C TRP A 54 3.55 4.08 7.75
N LEU A 55 4.11 4.75 6.74
CA LEU A 55 4.17 4.24 5.37
C LEU A 55 5.04 2.97 5.27
N ILE A 56 6.16 2.90 6.00
CA ILE A 56 6.99 1.69 6.07
C ILE A 56 6.24 0.55 6.77
N VAL A 57 5.57 0.84 7.90
CA VAL A 57 4.77 -0.15 8.63
C VAL A 57 3.65 -0.72 7.75
N LEU A 58 2.90 0.15 7.08
CA LEU A 58 1.84 -0.26 6.16
C LEU A 58 2.41 -1.07 4.99
N SER A 59 3.49 -0.60 4.35
CA SER A 59 4.12 -1.31 3.22
C SER A 59 4.61 -2.70 3.61
N THR A 60 5.16 -2.84 4.82
CA THR A 60 5.60 -4.14 5.34
C THR A 60 4.43 -5.09 5.56
N ALA A 61 3.31 -4.59 6.09
CA ALA A 61 2.09 -5.38 6.29
C ALA A 61 1.51 -5.87 4.94
N GLU A 62 1.45 -5.01 3.92
CA GLU A 62 0.98 -5.38 2.58
C GLU A 62 1.86 -6.45 1.92
N LEU A 63 3.20 -6.30 2.01
CA LEU A 63 4.14 -7.30 1.49
C LEU A 63 4.02 -8.64 2.21
N TYR A 64 3.86 -8.61 3.53
CA TYR A 64 3.68 -9.83 4.32
C TYR A 64 2.34 -10.51 4.02
N GLY A 65 1.25 -9.75 3.89
CA GLY A 65 -0.07 -10.27 3.51
C GLY A 65 -0.06 -10.90 2.12
N GLY A 66 0.61 -10.26 1.16
CA GLY A 66 0.86 -10.84 -0.17
C GLY A 66 1.62 -12.17 -0.06
N PHE A 67 2.72 -12.20 0.68
CA PHE A 67 3.50 -13.44 0.87
C PHE A 67 2.66 -14.57 1.49
N MET A 68 1.86 -14.27 2.51
CA MET A 68 0.99 -15.26 3.17
C MET A 68 -0.13 -15.78 2.26
N THR A 69 -0.51 -15.04 1.23
CA THR A 69 -1.53 -15.47 0.27
C THR A 69 -0.97 -16.44 -0.78
N PHE A 70 0.28 -16.23 -1.22
CA PHE A 70 0.92 -16.99 -2.30
C PHE A 70 1.83 -18.12 -1.85
N CYS A 71 2.60 -17.93 -0.78
CA CYS A 71 3.55 -18.93 -0.30
C CYS A 71 2.88 -20.29 -0.01
N PRO A 72 1.69 -20.37 0.62
CA PRO A 72 1.00 -21.64 0.80
C PRO A 72 0.64 -22.33 -0.53
N GLU A 73 0.22 -21.59 -1.55
CA GLU A 73 -0.12 -22.17 -2.86
C GLU A 73 1.11 -22.64 -3.63
N TRP A 74 2.25 -21.95 -3.51
CA TRP A 74 3.50 -22.45 -4.08
C TRP A 74 3.94 -23.76 -3.41
N ILE A 75 3.73 -23.90 -2.10
CA ILE A 75 4.07 -25.10 -1.35
C ILE A 75 3.10 -26.25 -1.65
N THR A 76 1.80 -25.99 -1.79
CA THR A 76 0.79 -27.02 -2.07
C THR A 76 0.70 -27.41 -3.54
N GLY A 77 1.46 -26.76 -4.43
CA GLY A 77 1.46 -27.05 -5.86
C GLY A 77 0.26 -26.46 -6.59
N ASN A 78 -0.24 -25.31 -6.11
CA ASN A 78 -1.24 -24.48 -6.78
C ASN A 78 -2.59 -25.17 -6.97
N GLN A 79 -3.02 -25.91 -5.93
CA GLN A 79 -4.20 -26.77 -5.97
C GLN A 79 -5.52 -25.99 -6.03
N ASN A 80 -5.55 -24.77 -5.50
CA ASN A 80 -6.78 -23.97 -5.43
C ASN A 80 -6.91 -22.95 -6.56
N LEU A 81 -5.85 -22.76 -7.37
CA LEU A 81 -5.87 -21.79 -8.45
C LEU A 81 -6.08 -22.43 -9.81
N HIS A 82 -7.07 -21.91 -10.52
CA HIS A 82 -7.36 -22.31 -11.89
C HIS A 82 -6.38 -21.65 -12.88
N THR A 83 -5.16 -22.17 -12.94
CA THR A 83 -4.09 -21.65 -13.82
C THR A 83 -4.14 -22.11 -15.27
N GLY A 84 -5.08 -23.00 -15.61
CA GLY A 84 -5.30 -23.46 -16.99
C GLY A 84 -5.78 -22.37 -17.97
N ASN A 85 -6.18 -21.19 -17.46
CA ASN A 85 -6.59 -20.06 -18.27
C ASN A 85 -5.55 -18.93 -18.19
N TRP A 86 -4.96 -18.57 -19.34
CA TRP A 86 -3.92 -17.55 -19.49
C TRP A 86 -4.23 -16.24 -18.73
N LEU A 87 -5.49 -15.80 -18.78
CA LEU A 87 -5.94 -14.56 -18.14
C LEU A 87 -5.86 -14.63 -16.60
N HIS A 88 -6.16 -15.78 -16.01
CA HIS A 88 -6.13 -15.96 -14.56
C HIS A 88 -4.69 -15.99 -14.03
N PHE A 89 -3.77 -16.61 -14.77
CA PHE A 89 -2.37 -16.66 -14.38
C PHE A 89 -1.64 -15.32 -14.59
N TRP A 90 -1.75 -14.70 -15.77
CA TRP A 90 -0.94 -13.51 -16.06
C TRP A 90 -1.56 -12.20 -15.55
N VAL A 91 -2.87 -12.04 -15.67
CA VAL A 91 -3.51 -10.77 -15.25
C VAL A 91 -3.91 -10.83 -13.78
N TYR A 92 -4.65 -11.86 -13.37
CA TYR A 92 -5.14 -11.95 -12.00
C TYR A 92 -4.03 -12.29 -11.01
N LEU A 93 -3.18 -13.27 -11.34
CA LEU A 93 -2.11 -13.67 -10.45
C LEU A 93 -0.84 -12.82 -10.64
N MET A 94 -0.26 -12.71 -11.83
CA MET A 94 1.02 -11.98 -11.94
C MET A 94 0.83 -10.46 -11.86
N PHE A 95 -0.03 -9.85 -12.67
CA PHE A 95 -0.08 -8.38 -12.78
C PHE A 95 -0.56 -7.68 -11.50
N PHE A 96 -1.71 -8.04 -10.94
CA PHE A 96 -2.21 -7.38 -9.73
C PHE A 96 -1.28 -7.58 -8.53
N ASN A 97 -0.65 -8.75 -8.40
CA ASN A 97 0.27 -9.00 -7.29
C ASN A 97 1.64 -8.34 -7.47
N LEU A 98 2.13 -8.24 -8.71
CA LEU A 98 3.33 -7.45 -8.97
C LEU A 98 3.09 -5.99 -8.60
N ILE A 99 1.94 -5.40 -8.95
CA ILE A 99 1.59 -4.04 -8.52
C ILE A 99 1.58 -3.95 -6.99
N TRP A 100 0.99 -4.93 -6.32
CA TRP A 100 0.91 -5.01 -4.87
C TRP A 100 2.28 -5.20 -4.18
N VAL A 101 3.31 -5.64 -4.91
CA VAL A 101 4.69 -5.72 -4.40
C VAL A 101 5.48 -4.47 -4.75
N PHE A 102 5.38 -4.00 -5.99
CA PHE A 102 6.16 -2.87 -6.48
C PHE A 102 5.79 -1.55 -5.80
N ILE A 103 4.50 -1.27 -5.62
CA ILE A 103 4.06 -0.01 -5.00
C ILE A 103 4.55 0.08 -3.54
N PRO A 104 4.32 -0.93 -2.68
CA PRO A 104 4.84 -0.88 -1.30
C PRO A 104 6.36 -0.80 -1.23
N LEU A 105 7.09 -1.54 -2.07
CA LEU A 105 8.57 -1.48 -2.09
C LEU A 105 9.07 -0.09 -2.48
N TRP A 106 8.45 0.54 -3.47
CA TRP A 106 8.80 1.90 -3.88
C TRP A 106 8.58 2.90 -2.74
N ILE A 107 7.39 2.88 -2.12
CA ILE A 107 7.04 3.78 -1.02
C ILE A 107 7.95 3.56 0.18
N MET A 108 8.29 2.30 0.47
CA MET A 108 9.20 1.93 1.54
C MET A 108 10.62 2.43 1.27
N TYR A 109 11.12 2.32 0.04
CA TYR A 109 12.43 2.84 -0.34
C TYR A 109 12.51 4.37 -0.19
N ASP A 110 11.51 5.10 -0.70
CA ASP A 110 11.42 6.57 -0.56
C ASP A 110 11.39 7.00 0.92
N SER A 111 10.51 6.37 1.71
CA SER A 111 10.36 6.68 3.13
C SER A 111 11.60 6.31 3.96
N TYR A 112 12.26 5.20 3.62
CA TYR A 112 13.51 4.80 4.25
C TYR A 112 14.63 5.81 3.96
N GLY A 113 14.77 6.24 2.70
CA GLY A 113 15.74 7.26 2.31
C GLY A 113 15.55 8.56 3.07
N TYR A 114 14.30 9.01 3.22
CA TYR A 114 13.95 10.21 3.99
C TYR A 114 14.36 10.11 5.46
N ILE A 115 14.02 9.00 6.12
CA ILE A 115 14.35 8.76 7.52
C ILE A 115 15.87 8.67 7.71
N VAL A 116 16.56 7.89 6.89
CA VAL A 116 18.02 7.73 6.97
C VAL A 116 18.75 9.05 6.75
N HIS A 117 18.32 9.86 5.79
CA HIS A 117 18.89 11.19 5.57
C HIS A 117 18.75 12.07 6.82
N SER A 118 17.56 12.10 7.42
CA SER A 118 17.32 12.87 8.65
C SER A 118 18.14 12.40 9.85
N LEU A 119 18.47 11.11 9.91
CA LEU A 119 19.26 10.52 11.00
C LEU A 119 20.76 10.69 10.79
N ARG A 120 21.25 10.65 9.55
CA ARG A 120 22.67 10.76 9.22
C ARG A 120 23.19 12.19 9.22
N ASP A 121 22.37 13.15 8.80
CA ASP A 121 22.70 14.58 8.86
C ASP A 121 21.56 15.38 9.48
N PRO A 122 21.41 15.35 10.82
CA PRO A 122 20.33 16.07 11.49
C PRO A 122 20.43 17.59 11.30
N ALA A 123 21.65 18.13 11.22
CA ALA A 123 21.89 19.57 11.11
C ALA A 123 21.59 20.10 9.70
N GLY A 124 22.10 19.42 8.65
CA GLY A 124 21.80 19.76 7.27
C GLY A 124 20.31 19.57 6.95
N TYR A 125 19.72 18.49 7.46
CA TYR A 125 18.29 18.27 7.36
C TYR A 125 17.48 19.38 8.05
N ALA A 126 17.82 19.78 9.27
CA ALA A 126 17.15 20.88 9.96
C ALA A 126 17.24 22.21 9.19
N ALA A 127 18.41 22.52 8.60
CA ALA A 127 18.60 23.70 7.78
C ALA A 127 17.74 23.67 6.51
N GLU A 128 17.64 22.52 5.84
CA GLU A 128 16.78 22.32 4.68
C GLU A 128 15.29 22.44 5.03
N LEU A 129 14.88 21.94 6.20
CA LEU A 129 13.53 22.11 6.71
C LEU A 129 13.17 23.59 6.91
N THR A 130 14.03 24.35 7.58
CA THR A 130 13.82 25.80 7.79
C THR A 130 13.74 26.54 6.45
N ARG A 131 14.59 26.17 5.49
CA ARG A 131 14.56 26.74 4.13
C ARG A 131 13.24 26.45 3.43
N THR A 132 12.75 25.22 3.48
CA THR A 132 11.53 24.78 2.80
C THR A 132 10.30 25.47 3.37
N GLU A 133 10.22 25.61 4.70
CA GLU A 133 9.16 26.37 5.38
C GLU A 133 9.17 27.86 5.01
N THR A 134 10.37 28.44 4.92
CA THR A 134 10.54 29.84 4.51
C THR A 134 10.09 30.06 3.06
N VAL A 135 10.48 29.18 2.15
CA VAL A 135 10.06 29.21 0.74
C VAL A 135 8.54 29.02 0.61
N ALA A 136 7.96 28.10 1.38
CA ALA A 136 6.52 27.87 1.38
C ALA A 136 5.72 29.10 1.81
N LYS A 137 6.21 29.86 2.81
CA LYS A 137 5.63 31.15 3.23
C LYS A 137 5.78 32.26 2.20
N LEU A 138 6.89 32.27 1.45
CA LEU A 138 7.16 33.28 0.42
C LEU A 138 6.37 33.03 -0.88
N LYS A 139 5.88 31.81 -1.12
CA LYS A 139 5.11 31.50 -2.33
C LYS A 139 3.81 32.32 -2.33
N PRO A 140 3.61 33.23 -3.31
CA PRO A 140 2.42 34.07 -3.33
C PRO A 140 1.17 33.21 -3.43
N ARG A 141 0.23 33.40 -2.50
CA ARG A 141 -1.09 32.77 -2.54
C ARG A 141 -1.77 33.29 -3.80
N LYS A 142 -1.97 32.42 -4.81
CA LYS A 142 -2.72 32.78 -6.03
C LYS A 142 -4.03 33.42 -5.59
N SER A 143 -4.18 34.72 -5.85
CA SER A 143 -5.42 35.44 -5.61
C SER A 143 -6.52 34.81 -6.43
N PRO A 144 -7.73 34.57 -5.87
CA PRO A 144 -8.84 34.07 -6.67
C PRO A 144 -9.12 35.11 -7.74
N THR A 145 -8.88 34.73 -9.00
CA THR A 145 -9.22 35.53 -10.18
C THR A 145 -10.70 35.85 -10.07
N LYS A 146 -11.05 37.10 -9.72
CA LYS A 146 -12.44 37.55 -9.77
C LYS A 146 -12.93 37.28 -11.18
N LYS A 147 -13.91 36.39 -11.32
CA LYS A 147 -14.69 36.30 -12.56
C LYS A 147 -15.37 37.66 -12.72
N VAL A 148 -14.84 38.47 -13.63
CA VAL A 148 -15.51 39.68 -14.10
C VAL A 148 -16.77 39.22 -14.83
N GLN A 149 -17.86 39.93 -14.55
CA GLN A 149 -19.24 39.67 -14.99
C GLN A 149 -19.37 39.43 -16.49
#